data_AF-A0A821KIP0-F1
#
_entry.id   AF-A0A821KIP0-F1
#
_cell.length_a   1.000
_cell.length_b   1.000
_cell.length_c   1.000
_cell.angle_alpha   90.00
_cell.angle_beta   90.00
_cell.angle_gamma   90.00
#
_symmetry.space_group_name_H-M   'P 1'
#
loop_
_entity.id
_entity.type
_entity.pdbx_description
1 polymer ?
#
loop_
_entity_poly.entity_id
_entity_poly.type
_entity_poly.pdbx_seq_one_letter_code
_entity_poly.pdbx_strand_id
1 'polypeptide(L)'
;LEDLTSNHTWFILSNSIITIYRNASFYSSQSTKIISTSSNSTLILSSTIYGPYTLTVDLQGTIQNYSSITFLPYQSGDFGQNATWLGGLLPTLDRCSPTDGGCVLIIPAGFKVTRHHNQSTINAVDVHIYGFFEISSSESYTFHYSMTFHIYNGGIFQDSTQNGFRFHINTSIIVYTGGTFIIRSTNAIYSYKEKNATISSLKFNKTNITGPYKISIDINGNIDDNGSLFTSKATTTTTTLTGNYWKKI
;
A
#
# COMPACT_ATOMS: atom_id res chain seq x y z
N LEU A 1 -19.23 -7.35 13.80
CA LEU A 1 -19.88 -8.26 12.85
C LEU A 1 -20.02 -9.60 13.53
N GLU A 2 -21.18 -10.23 13.50
CA GLU A 2 -21.41 -11.53 14.14
C GLU A 2 -21.90 -12.54 13.09
N ASP A 3 -21.28 -13.71 13.03
CA ASP A 3 -21.75 -14.83 12.21
C ASP A 3 -22.67 -15.72 13.03
N LEU A 4 -23.98 -15.56 12.78
CA LEU A 4 -25.07 -16.34 13.35
C LEU A 4 -25.57 -17.44 12.40
N THR A 5 -24.84 -17.72 11.31
CA THR A 5 -25.26 -18.78 10.37
C THR A 5 -25.07 -20.15 11.00
N SER A 6 -26.04 -21.04 10.84
CA SER A 6 -25.98 -22.40 11.42
C SER A 6 -24.78 -23.21 10.92
N ASN A 7 -24.32 -22.91 9.70
CA ASN A 7 -23.28 -23.67 9.02
C ASN A 7 -21.90 -22.99 9.10
N HIS A 8 -21.80 -21.80 9.71
CA HIS A 8 -20.57 -21.03 9.85
C HIS A 8 -19.75 -20.98 8.55
N THR A 9 -20.45 -20.76 7.43
CA THR A 9 -19.85 -20.81 6.10
C THR A 9 -20.36 -19.66 5.27
N TRP A 10 -19.46 -18.82 4.78
CA TRP A 10 -19.79 -17.69 3.90
C TRP A 10 -19.25 -17.94 2.50
N PHE A 11 -20.14 -17.77 1.53
CA PHE A 11 -19.80 -17.79 0.11
C PHE A 11 -19.60 -16.36 -0.36
N ILE A 12 -18.39 -16.06 -0.82
CA ILE A 12 -17.98 -14.70 -1.18
C ILE A 12 -17.66 -14.67 -2.67
N LEU A 13 -18.23 -13.69 -3.37
CA LEU A 13 -18.00 -13.47 -4.79
C LEU A 13 -16.57 -12.95 -5.03
N SER A 14 -16.03 -13.21 -6.22
CA SER A 14 -14.82 -12.51 -6.69
C SER A 14 -15.01 -10.99 -6.62
N ASN A 15 -13.91 -10.26 -6.50
CA ASN A 15 -13.92 -8.80 -6.34
C ASN A 15 -14.61 -8.33 -5.04
N SER A 16 -14.59 -9.14 -4.00
CA SER A 16 -15.13 -8.77 -2.69
C SER A 16 -14.02 -8.40 -1.72
N ILE A 17 -14.35 -7.51 -0.79
CA ILE A 17 -13.49 -7.14 0.33
C ILE A 17 -14.32 -7.15 1.62
N ILE A 18 -13.72 -7.67 2.69
CA ILE A 18 -14.26 -7.60 4.04
C ILE A 18 -13.19 -6.96 4.91
N THR A 19 -13.49 -5.79 5.47
CA THR A 19 -12.58 -5.07 6.37
C THR A 19 -13.22 -4.94 7.74
N ILE A 20 -12.51 -5.46 8.75
CA ILE A 20 -12.80 -5.21 10.16
C ILE A 20 -11.92 -4.03 10.57
N TYR A 21 -12.53 -2.86 10.68
CA TYR A 21 -11.87 -1.63 11.10
C TYR A 21 -11.43 -1.71 12.57
N ARG A 22 -10.58 -0.77 12.99
CA ARG A 22 -10.13 -0.68 14.38
C ARG A 22 -11.29 -0.53 15.33
N ASN A 23 -11.15 -1.11 16.52
CA ASN A 23 -12.18 -1.19 17.55
C ASN A 23 -13.46 -1.93 17.11
N ALA A 24 -13.52 -2.43 15.87
CA ALA A 24 -14.51 -3.39 15.45
C ALA A 24 -13.93 -4.81 15.59
N SER A 25 -14.84 -5.76 15.68
CA SER A 25 -14.51 -7.17 15.77
C SER A 25 -15.51 -8.01 15.01
N PHE A 26 -15.04 -9.16 14.58
CA PHE A 26 -15.85 -10.26 14.11
C PHE A 26 -15.96 -11.30 15.23
N TYR A 27 -17.17 -11.81 15.43
CA TYR A 27 -17.46 -12.89 16.37
C TYR A 27 -18.30 -13.98 15.72
N SER A 28 -18.09 -15.21 16.16
CA SER A 28 -18.93 -16.35 15.86
C SER A 28 -18.79 -17.37 16.98
N SER A 29 -19.79 -18.24 17.16
CA SER A 29 -19.75 -19.31 18.17
C SER A 29 -18.67 -20.36 17.87
N GLN A 30 -18.20 -20.45 16.62
CA GLN A 30 -17.12 -21.32 16.18
C GLN A 30 -16.38 -20.70 14.97
N SER A 31 -15.35 -21.36 14.45
CA SER A 31 -14.63 -20.87 13.27
C SER A 31 -15.54 -20.80 12.04
N THR A 32 -15.41 -19.72 11.26
CA THR A 32 -16.21 -19.50 10.04
C THR A 32 -15.38 -19.82 8.80
N LYS A 33 -15.90 -20.68 7.93
CA LYS A 33 -15.30 -21.03 6.64
C LYS A 33 -15.71 -20.02 5.57
N ILE A 34 -14.74 -19.35 4.97
CA ILE A 34 -14.94 -18.50 3.80
C ILE A 34 -14.63 -19.31 2.55
N ILE A 35 -15.52 -19.26 1.57
CA ILE A 35 -15.38 -19.95 0.28
C ILE A 35 -15.57 -18.94 -0.84
N SER A 36 -14.59 -18.85 -1.72
CA SER A 36 -14.71 -18.11 -2.98
C SER A 36 -15.61 -18.88 -3.95
N THR A 37 -16.65 -18.23 -4.46
CA THR A 37 -17.59 -18.88 -5.40
C THR A 37 -17.00 -19.12 -6.79
N SER A 38 -15.92 -18.43 -7.16
CA SER A 38 -15.33 -18.54 -8.51
C SER A 38 -14.23 -19.59 -8.62
N SER A 39 -13.53 -19.87 -7.52
CA SER A 39 -12.36 -20.77 -7.50
C SER A 39 -12.47 -21.92 -6.50
N ASN A 40 -13.48 -21.90 -5.61
CA ASN A 40 -13.55 -22.76 -4.43
C ASN A 40 -12.33 -22.62 -3.49
N SER A 41 -11.54 -21.54 -3.61
CA SER A 41 -10.52 -21.22 -2.61
C SER A 41 -11.18 -21.04 -1.24
N THR A 42 -10.51 -21.53 -0.19
CA THR A 42 -11.07 -21.51 1.16
C THR A 42 -10.12 -20.86 2.16
N LEU A 43 -10.69 -20.12 3.12
CA LEU A 43 -9.99 -19.60 4.29
C LEU A 43 -10.83 -19.90 5.53
N ILE A 44 -10.20 -20.27 6.64
CA ILE A 44 -10.88 -20.42 7.92
C ILE A 44 -10.60 -19.20 8.78
N LEU A 45 -11.65 -18.45 9.13
CA LEU A 45 -11.60 -17.38 10.11
C LEU A 45 -11.75 -17.97 11.51
N SER A 46 -10.96 -17.48 12.47
CA SER A 46 -11.16 -17.80 13.88
C SER A 46 -12.52 -17.30 14.34
N SER A 47 -13.05 -17.93 15.40
CA SER A 47 -14.31 -17.54 16.05
C SER A 47 -14.33 -16.08 16.50
N THR A 48 -13.15 -15.50 16.76
CA THR A 48 -12.99 -14.08 17.07
C THR A 48 -11.86 -13.49 16.25
N ILE A 49 -12.10 -12.32 15.62
CA ILE A 49 -11.08 -11.50 14.97
C ILE A 49 -11.25 -10.06 15.42
N TYR A 50 -10.16 -9.42 15.85
CA TYR A 50 -10.13 -8.01 16.18
C TYR A 50 -9.52 -7.22 15.03
N GLY A 51 -10.09 -6.06 14.74
CA GLY A 51 -9.51 -5.14 13.76
C GLY A 51 -8.20 -4.51 14.25
N PRO A 52 -7.32 -4.07 13.34
CA PRO A 52 -7.54 -4.01 11.89
C PRO A 52 -7.30 -5.36 11.20
N TYR A 53 -8.23 -5.76 10.34
CA TYR A 53 -8.11 -6.97 9.54
C TYR A 53 -8.80 -6.77 8.18
N THR A 54 -8.18 -7.22 7.10
CA THR A 54 -8.77 -7.18 5.76
C THR A 54 -8.69 -8.55 5.12
N LEU A 55 -9.80 -8.99 4.55
CA LEU A 55 -9.90 -10.15 3.68
C LEU A 55 -10.30 -9.67 2.29
N THR A 56 -9.68 -10.24 1.28
CA THR A 56 -9.97 -9.94 -0.13
C THR A 56 -10.20 -11.23 -0.89
N VAL A 57 -11.07 -11.15 -1.90
CA VAL A 57 -11.25 -12.18 -2.91
C VAL A 57 -10.98 -11.51 -4.26
N ASP A 58 -9.89 -11.88 -4.91
CA ASP A 58 -9.50 -11.28 -6.19
C ASP A 58 -10.41 -11.73 -7.35
N LEU A 59 -10.13 -11.26 -8.56
CA LEU A 59 -10.86 -11.62 -9.78
C LEU A 59 -10.80 -13.12 -10.11
N GLN A 60 -9.71 -13.78 -9.74
CA GLN A 60 -9.51 -15.21 -9.95
C GLN A 60 -10.14 -16.03 -8.82
N GLY A 61 -10.64 -15.39 -7.77
CA GLY A 61 -11.21 -16.04 -6.60
C GLY A 61 -10.21 -16.37 -5.51
N THR A 62 -8.95 -15.95 -5.61
CA THR A 62 -7.95 -16.18 -4.58
C THR A 62 -8.32 -15.37 -3.34
N ILE A 63 -8.32 -16.04 -2.19
CA ILE A 63 -8.56 -15.38 -0.90
C ILE A 63 -7.21 -14.96 -0.30
N GLN A 64 -7.09 -13.71 0.11
CA GLN A 64 -5.94 -13.19 0.85
C GLN A 64 -6.39 -12.43 2.08
N ASN A 65 -5.58 -12.46 3.14
CA ASN A 65 -5.86 -11.75 4.38
C ASN A 65 -4.65 -10.95 4.88
N TYR A 66 -4.96 -9.85 5.54
CA TYR A 66 -3.99 -8.88 6.05
C TYR A 66 -4.36 -8.48 7.47
N SER A 67 -3.37 -8.38 8.35
CA SER A 67 -3.53 -7.88 9.73
C SER A 67 -3.52 -6.34 9.79
N SER A 68 -4.14 -5.70 8.80
CA SER A 68 -4.19 -4.25 8.62
C SER A 68 -5.41 -3.87 7.77
N ILE A 69 -5.76 -2.58 7.74
CA ILE A 69 -6.68 -2.04 6.74
C ILE A 69 -5.89 -1.93 5.43
N THR A 70 -6.23 -2.76 4.45
CA THR A 70 -5.47 -2.87 3.19
C THR A 70 -6.31 -2.44 2.00
N PHE A 71 -5.74 -1.61 1.13
CA PHE A 71 -6.33 -1.21 -0.14
C PHE A 71 -5.53 -1.82 -1.29
N LEU A 72 -6.27 -2.41 -2.24
CA LEU A 72 -5.74 -3.01 -3.46
C LEU A 72 -6.50 -2.45 -4.67
N PRO A 73 -5.83 -2.20 -5.80
CA PRO A 73 -6.52 -1.86 -7.03
C PRO A 73 -7.28 -3.08 -7.56
N TYR A 74 -8.51 -2.83 -8.00
CA TYR A 74 -9.31 -3.75 -8.80
C TYR A 74 -8.87 -3.76 -10.28
N GLN A 75 -8.49 -2.59 -10.78
CA GLN A 75 -7.98 -2.39 -12.14
C GLN A 75 -6.97 -1.25 -12.14
N SER A 76 -6.22 -1.12 -13.24
CA SER A 76 -5.37 0.06 -13.44
C SER A 76 -6.23 1.30 -13.63
N GLY A 77 -5.79 2.44 -13.09
CA GLY A 77 -6.52 3.68 -13.22
C GLY A 77 -6.13 4.73 -12.19
N ASP A 78 -7.04 5.67 -12.02
CA ASP A 78 -6.85 6.85 -11.21
C ASP A 78 -7.01 6.57 -9.72
N PHE A 79 -6.09 7.06 -8.90
CA PHE A 79 -6.12 6.90 -7.45
C PHE A 79 -7.44 7.43 -6.85
N GLY A 80 -7.97 8.53 -7.39
CA GLY A 80 -9.21 9.16 -6.91
C GLY A 80 -10.51 8.51 -7.38
N GLN A 81 -10.47 7.42 -8.16
CA GLN A 81 -11.68 6.79 -8.72
C GLN A 81 -12.03 5.52 -7.96
N ASN A 82 -13.28 5.41 -7.47
CA ASN A 82 -13.77 4.20 -6.78
C ASN A 82 -13.56 2.95 -7.63
N ALA A 83 -13.78 3.05 -8.94
CA ALA A 83 -13.62 1.93 -9.88
C ALA A 83 -12.19 1.39 -9.97
N THR A 84 -11.18 2.15 -9.53
CA THR A 84 -9.78 1.67 -9.46
C THR A 84 -9.60 0.68 -8.32
N TRP A 85 -10.40 0.73 -7.26
CA TRP A 85 -10.16 0.01 -6.00
C TRP A 85 -11.06 -1.20 -5.82
N LEU A 86 -10.50 -2.26 -5.26
CA LEU A 86 -11.23 -3.46 -4.86
C LEU A 86 -12.35 -3.08 -3.87
N GLY A 87 -13.58 -3.52 -4.17
CA GLY A 87 -14.76 -3.16 -3.38
C GLY A 87 -15.24 -1.70 -3.55
N GLY A 88 -14.65 -0.92 -4.46
CA GLY A 88 -15.12 0.42 -4.79
C GLY A 88 -14.87 1.48 -3.73
N LEU A 89 -13.93 1.25 -2.80
CA LEU A 89 -13.64 2.15 -1.68
C LEU A 89 -12.28 2.83 -1.84
N LEU A 90 -12.26 4.16 -1.68
CA LEU A 90 -11.03 4.95 -1.68
C LEU A 90 -10.30 4.88 -0.33
N PRO A 91 -8.95 4.94 -0.33
CA PRO A 91 -8.14 5.10 0.89
C PRO A 91 -8.21 6.54 1.43
N THR A 92 -9.39 6.93 1.91
CA THR A 92 -9.68 8.27 2.47
C THR A 92 -9.25 8.39 3.93
N LEU A 93 -9.14 9.62 4.44
CA LEU A 93 -8.65 9.91 5.79
C LEU A 93 -9.48 9.25 6.90
N ASP A 94 -10.80 9.19 6.76
CA ASP A 94 -11.71 8.52 7.70
C ASP A 94 -11.44 7.00 7.82
N ARG A 95 -10.91 6.38 6.77
CA ARG A 95 -10.57 4.95 6.74
C ARG A 95 -9.11 4.69 7.12
N CYS A 96 -8.26 5.67 6.85
CA CYS A 96 -6.81 5.56 6.90
C CYS A 96 -6.17 6.52 7.88
N SER A 97 -6.89 6.92 8.92
CA SER A 97 -6.37 7.84 9.93
C SER A 97 -5.01 7.36 10.46
N PRO A 98 -3.94 8.15 10.27
CA PRO A 98 -2.60 7.78 10.72
C PRO A 98 -2.49 7.72 12.24
N THR A 99 -3.31 8.50 12.96
CA THR A 99 -3.38 8.45 14.43
C THR A 99 -3.82 7.10 14.94
N ASP A 100 -4.55 6.35 14.12
CA ASP A 100 -5.05 5.04 14.49
C ASP A 100 -4.10 3.93 13.98
N GLY A 101 -2.99 4.28 13.31
CA GLY A 101 -2.04 3.33 12.71
C GLY A 101 -2.21 3.17 11.19
N GLY A 102 -3.01 4.02 10.54
CA GLY A 102 -3.04 4.19 9.09
C GLY A 102 -3.59 3.03 8.26
N CYS A 103 -3.39 3.09 6.95
CA CYS A 103 -3.68 2.00 6.02
C CYS A 103 -2.42 1.50 5.32
N VAL A 104 -2.51 0.28 4.81
CA VAL A 104 -1.57 -0.29 3.87
C VAL A 104 -2.13 -0.16 2.46
N LEU A 105 -1.31 0.33 1.54
CA LEU A 105 -1.59 0.35 0.11
C LEU A 105 -0.73 -0.70 -0.58
N ILE A 106 -1.32 -1.61 -1.35
CA ILE A 106 -0.58 -2.58 -2.15
C ILE A 106 -0.94 -2.37 -3.62
N ILE A 107 0.07 -2.09 -4.46
CA ILE A 107 -0.04 -2.02 -5.92
C ILE A 107 0.58 -3.29 -6.50
N PRO A 108 -0.20 -4.32 -6.86
CA PRO A 108 0.32 -5.59 -7.36
C PRO A 108 0.99 -5.45 -8.73
N ALA A 109 1.79 -6.45 -9.11
CA ALA A 109 2.37 -6.53 -10.45
C ALA A 109 1.26 -6.55 -11.52
N GLY A 110 1.49 -5.87 -12.64
CA GLY A 110 0.51 -5.72 -13.72
C GLY A 110 -0.51 -4.59 -13.53
N PHE A 111 -0.55 -3.95 -12.36
CA PHE A 111 -1.41 -2.79 -12.11
C PHE A 111 -0.64 -1.47 -12.24
N LYS A 112 -1.32 -0.47 -12.78
CA LYS A 112 -0.88 0.92 -12.81
C LYS A 112 -1.90 1.80 -12.07
N VAL A 113 -1.47 2.45 -11.00
CA VAL A 113 -2.26 3.47 -10.30
C VAL A 113 -1.60 4.82 -10.46
N THR A 114 -2.35 5.81 -10.95
CA THR A 114 -1.86 7.18 -11.11
C THR A 114 -2.70 8.12 -10.25
N ARG A 115 -2.03 8.93 -9.41
CA ARG A 115 -2.66 10.04 -8.71
C ARG A 115 -2.44 11.32 -9.50
N HIS A 116 -3.50 11.95 -9.96
CA HIS A 116 -3.49 13.23 -10.66
C HIS A 116 -3.65 14.44 -9.71
N HIS A 117 -3.42 15.64 -10.24
CA HIS A 117 -3.71 16.89 -9.54
C HIS A 117 -5.18 16.96 -9.09
N ASN A 118 -5.45 17.62 -7.96
CA ASN A 118 -6.76 17.73 -7.30
C ASN A 118 -7.44 16.42 -6.86
N GLN A 119 -6.79 15.26 -7.01
CA GLN A 119 -7.29 14.03 -6.40
C GLN A 119 -6.99 13.98 -4.91
N SER A 120 -7.78 13.16 -4.20
CA SER A 120 -7.66 12.90 -2.76
C SER A 120 -6.21 12.66 -2.34
N THR A 121 -5.88 13.18 -1.17
CA THR A 121 -4.61 12.92 -0.50
C THR A 121 -4.41 11.42 -0.30
N ILE A 122 -3.19 10.95 -0.55
CA ILE A 122 -2.75 9.62 -0.18
C ILE A 122 -2.59 9.57 1.36
N ASN A 123 -3.39 8.76 2.04
CA ASN A 123 -3.40 8.65 3.51
C ASN A 123 -2.86 7.29 4.02
N ALA A 124 -2.12 6.55 3.20
CA ALA A 124 -1.49 5.30 3.61
C ALA A 124 -0.25 5.59 4.46
N VAL A 125 0.04 4.73 5.44
CA VAL A 125 1.31 4.79 6.22
C VAL A 125 2.36 3.84 5.67
N ASP A 126 1.91 2.81 4.94
CA ASP A 126 2.77 1.81 4.32
C ASP A 126 2.29 1.54 2.88
N VAL A 127 3.22 1.56 1.93
CA VAL A 127 2.93 1.48 0.50
C VAL A 127 3.84 0.45 -0.16
N HIS A 128 3.27 -0.69 -0.57
CA HIS A 128 3.97 -1.77 -1.26
C HIS A 128 3.71 -1.70 -2.77
N ILE A 129 4.78 -1.60 -3.55
CA ILE A 129 4.72 -1.36 -4.99
C ILE A 129 5.43 -2.52 -5.70
N TYR A 130 4.63 -3.41 -6.28
CA TYR A 130 5.05 -4.47 -7.20
C TYR A 130 4.72 -4.13 -8.67
N GLY A 131 3.73 -3.26 -8.88
CA GLY A 131 3.34 -2.70 -10.18
C GLY A 131 3.86 -1.28 -10.39
N PHE A 132 3.03 -0.40 -10.95
CA PHE A 132 3.39 0.99 -11.22
C PHE A 132 2.54 1.94 -10.38
N PHE A 133 3.18 2.78 -9.58
CA PHE A 133 2.52 3.85 -8.85
C PHE A 133 3.11 5.20 -9.27
N GLU A 134 2.26 6.12 -9.70
CA GLU A 134 2.69 7.44 -10.16
C GLU A 134 1.92 8.55 -9.47
N ILE A 135 2.62 9.63 -9.19
CA ILE A 135 2.02 10.89 -8.76
C ILE A 135 2.33 11.93 -9.84
N SER A 136 1.29 12.38 -10.52
CA SER A 136 1.33 13.36 -11.60
C SER A 136 0.64 14.65 -11.17
N SER A 137 1.32 15.79 -11.32
CA SER A 137 0.78 17.09 -10.94
C SER A 137 1.54 18.23 -11.63
N SER A 138 0.84 19.30 -12.00
CA SER A 138 1.46 20.56 -12.43
C SER A 138 2.11 21.34 -11.28
N GLU A 139 2.02 20.82 -10.06
CA GLU A 139 2.59 21.43 -8.85
C GLU A 139 3.34 20.38 -8.03
N SER A 140 3.99 20.78 -6.93
CA SER A 140 4.56 19.84 -5.98
C SER A 140 3.46 18.99 -5.33
N TYR A 141 3.77 17.77 -4.94
CA TYR A 141 2.87 16.98 -4.10
C TYR A 141 3.41 16.85 -2.67
N THR A 142 2.54 17.10 -1.68
CA THR A 142 2.88 17.03 -0.26
C THR A 142 2.24 15.81 0.38
N PHE A 143 3.07 14.92 0.94
CA PHE A 143 2.63 13.81 1.76
C PHE A 143 2.42 14.28 3.19
N HIS A 144 1.18 14.28 3.64
CA HIS A 144 0.78 14.89 4.91
C HIS A 144 1.24 14.14 6.17
N TYR A 145 1.71 12.90 6.00
CA TYR A 145 2.03 11.98 7.08
C TYR A 145 3.33 11.26 6.80
N SER A 146 3.95 10.71 7.85
CA SER A 146 5.08 9.80 7.73
C SER A 146 4.64 8.53 6.99
N MET A 147 5.38 8.13 5.96
CA MET A 147 5.07 6.96 5.15
C MET A 147 6.31 6.13 4.88
N THR A 148 6.13 4.83 4.72
CA THR A 148 7.16 3.95 4.16
C THR A 148 6.73 3.46 2.79
N PHE A 149 7.59 3.66 1.79
CA PHE A 149 7.42 3.13 0.44
C PHE A 149 8.35 1.95 0.24
N HIS A 150 7.79 0.81 -0.15
CA HIS A 150 8.51 -0.40 -0.49
C HIS A 150 8.36 -0.66 -1.99
N ILE A 151 9.45 -0.51 -2.75
CA ILE A 151 9.45 -0.73 -4.21
C ILE A 151 10.15 -2.05 -4.49
N TYR A 152 9.36 -3.07 -4.77
CA TYR A 152 9.84 -4.44 -4.98
C TYR A 152 10.31 -4.68 -6.41
N ASN A 153 10.85 -5.88 -6.68
CA ASN A 153 11.28 -6.29 -8.00
C ASN A 153 10.18 -6.09 -9.06
N GLY A 154 10.49 -5.39 -10.14
CA GLY A 154 9.54 -5.01 -11.20
C GLY A 154 8.64 -3.82 -10.86
N GLY A 155 8.61 -3.40 -9.60
CA GLY A 155 7.85 -2.26 -9.11
C GLY A 155 8.48 -0.94 -9.51
N ILE A 156 7.64 0.04 -9.85
CA ILE A 156 8.03 1.39 -10.22
C ILE A 156 7.23 2.39 -9.40
N PHE A 157 7.92 3.25 -8.66
CA PHE A 157 7.34 4.48 -8.11
C PHE A 157 7.84 5.66 -8.93
N GLN A 158 6.93 6.48 -9.45
CA GLN A 158 7.27 7.59 -10.33
C GLN A 158 6.74 8.93 -9.80
N ASP A 159 7.65 9.88 -9.64
CA ASP A 159 7.35 11.30 -9.54
C ASP A 159 7.23 11.91 -10.94
N SER A 160 6.03 12.34 -11.30
CA SER A 160 5.69 13.12 -12.50
C SER A 160 5.10 14.48 -12.13
N THR A 161 5.55 15.06 -11.01
CA THR A 161 5.17 16.40 -10.58
C THR A 161 6.06 17.46 -11.25
N GLN A 162 5.58 18.70 -11.38
CA GLN A 162 6.44 19.80 -11.86
C GLN A 162 7.48 20.19 -10.80
N ASN A 163 7.07 20.30 -9.53
CA ASN A 163 7.90 20.89 -8.47
C ASN A 163 8.39 19.89 -7.40
N GLY A 164 8.30 18.59 -7.65
CA GLY A 164 8.85 17.55 -6.78
C GLY A 164 7.95 17.16 -5.61
N PHE A 165 8.42 16.20 -4.84
CA PHE A 165 7.75 15.70 -3.64
C PHE A 165 8.19 16.42 -2.37
N ARG A 166 7.22 16.63 -1.47
CA ARG A 166 7.43 17.11 -0.10
C ARG A 166 7.00 16.02 0.87
N PHE A 167 7.94 15.43 1.58
CA PHE A 167 7.68 14.36 2.55
C PHE A 167 7.73 14.90 3.98
N HIS A 168 6.84 14.36 4.80
CA HIS A 168 6.89 14.56 6.24
C HIS A 168 8.13 13.87 6.85
N ILE A 169 8.63 14.35 7.99
CA ILE A 169 9.66 13.66 8.77
C ILE A 169 9.29 12.19 9.04
N ASN A 170 10.27 11.33 9.27
CA ASN A 170 10.14 9.88 9.43
C ASN A 170 9.62 9.12 8.20
N THR A 171 9.62 9.74 7.01
CA THR A 171 9.32 9.02 5.76
C THR A 171 10.54 8.22 5.31
N SER A 172 10.32 7.02 4.77
CA SER A 172 11.35 6.23 4.10
C SER A 172 10.89 5.76 2.73
N ILE A 173 11.82 5.74 1.76
CA ILE A 173 11.65 5.09 0.46
C ILE A 173 12.70 3.99 0.37
N ILE A 174 12.26 2.74 0.25
CA ILE A 174 13.11 1.55 0.18
C ILE A 174 12.93 0.94 -1.20
N VAL A 175 13.98 1.00 -2.01
CA VAL A 175 14.03 0.39 -3.34
C VAL A 175 14.75 -0.94 -3.20
N TYR A 176 14.03 -2.04 -3.34
CA TYR A 176 14.62 -3.38 -3.30
C TYR A 176 15.27 -3.73 -4.64
N THR A 177 16.08 -4.79 -4.66
CA THR A 177 16.69 -5.30 -5.90
C THR A 177 15.63 -5.52 -6.98
N GLY A 178 15.84 -4.89 -8.15
CA GLY A 178 14.92 -4.94 -9.30
C GLY A 178 13.77 -3.94 -9.24
N GLY A 179 13.60 -3.19 -8.14
CA GLY A 179 12.67 -2.07 -8.05
C GLY A 179 13.28 -0.78 -8.58
N THR A 180 12.44 0.18 -8.98
CA THR A 180 12.87 1.46 -9.52
C THR A 180 12.07 2.64 -8.95
N PHE A 181 12.77 3.67 -8.47
CA PHE A 181 12.20 4.98 -8.18
C PHE A 181 12.61 5.98 -9.25
N ILE A 182 11.63 6.59 -9.92
CA ILE A 182 11.83 7.51 -11.05
C ILE A 182 11.44 8.92 -10.61
N ILE A 183 12.31 9.88 -10.90
CA ILE A 183 12.13 11.29 -10.59
C ILE A 183 12.13 12.07 -11.90
N ARG A 184 10.96 12.58 -12.31
CA ARG A 184 10.79 13.42 -13.51
C ARG A 184 10.64 14.90 -13.20
N SER A 185 10.43 15.26 -11.93
CA SER A 185 10.33 16.65 -11.51
C SER A 185 11.66 17.39 -11.71
N THR A 186 11.59 18.70 -11.93
CA THR A 186 12.80 19.54 -12.10
C THR A 186 13.47 19.88 -10.78
N ASN A 187 12.81 19.59 -9.66
CA ASN A 187 13.17 20.00 -8.31
C ASN A 187 13.57 18.81 -7.43
N ALA A 188 14.08 19.14 -6.24
CA ALA A 188 14.50 18.21 -5.21
C ALA A 188 13.33 17.47 -4.54
N ILE A 189 13.63 16.41 -3.78
CA ILE A 189 12.77 15.98 -2.68
C ILE A 189 12.98 16.94 -1.51
N TYR A 190 11.88 17.35 -0.87
CA TYR A 190 11.92 18.23 0.30
C TYR A 190 11.42 17.48 1.53
N SER A 191 12.03 17.76 2.69
CA SER A 191 11.51 17.35 3.99
C SER A 191 10.84 18.51 4.71
N TYR A 192 9.85 18.19 5.54
CA TYR A 192 9.24 19.15 6.45
C TYR A 192 8.74 18.47 7.73
N LYS A 193 8.64 19.23 8.82
CA LYS A 193 8.06 18.79 10.12
C LYS A 193 6.71 19.44 10.38
N GLU A 194 6.61 20.74 10.12
CA GLU A 194 5.36 21.49 10.22
C GLU A 194 4.95 21.94 8.82
N LYS A 195 3.64 21.90 8.54
CA LYS A 195 3.09 22.23 7.23
C LYS A 195 3.60 23.62 6.81
N ASN A 196 4.34 23.68 5.70
CA ASN A 196 4.92 24.88 5.08
C ASN A 196 6.31 25.35 5.59
N ALA A 197 6.98 24.63 6.49
CA ALA A 197 8.38 24.89 6.83
C ALA A 197 9.28 23.82 6.20
N THR A 198 9.89 24.11 5.05
CA THR A 198 10.92 23.23 4.48
C THR A 198 12.13 23.21 5.39
N ILE A 199 12.54 22.03 5.83
CA ILE A 199 13.68 21.85 6.73
C ILE A 199 14.93 21.54 5.92
N SER A 200 14.84 20.59 5.00
CA SER A 200 15.94 20.26 4.10
C SER A 200 15.42 19.90 2.71
N SER A 201 16.34 19.89 1.75
CA SER A 201 16.06 19.49 0.37
C SER A 201 17.20 18.64 -0.16
N LEU A 202 16.86 17.53 -0.80
CA LEU A 202 17.79 16.66 -1.50
C LEU A 202 17.51 16.75 -3.01
N LYS A 203 18.43 17.37 -3.74
CA LYS A 203 18.40 17.35 -5.20
C LYS A 203 19.07 16.07 -5.70
N PHE A 204 18.36 15.29 -6.50
CA PHE A 204 18.95 14.10 -7.09
C PHE A 204 19.77 14.46 -8.33
N ASN A 205 20.97 13.88 -8.41
CA ASN A 205 21.77 13.89 -9.63
C ASN A 205 21.34 12.79 -10.62
N LYS A 206 20.56 11.81 -10.15
CA LYS A 206 20.02 10.70 -10.95
C LYS A 206 18.50 10.76 -10.99
N THR A 207 17.94 10.71 -12.19
CA THR A 207 16.48 10.69 -12.41
C THR A 207 15.87 9.29 -12.29
N ASN A 208 16.70 8.24 -12.24
CA ASN A 208 16.29 6.85 -12.06
C ASN A 208 17.17 6.19 -11.00
N ILE A 209 16.55 5.69 -9.95
CA ILE A 209 17.20 5.00 -8.83
C ILE A 209 16.73 3.56 -8.85
N THR A 210 17.63 2.66 -9.22
CA THR A 210 17.39 1.21 -9.16
C THR A 210 17.94 0.65 -7.86
N GLY A 211 17.19 -0.23 -7.21
CA GLY A 211 17.60 -0.82 -5.94
C GLY A 211 18.80 -1.79 -6.06
N PRO A 212 19.44 -2.15 -4.93
CA PRO A 212 19.07 -1.76 -3.57
C PRO A 212 19.45 -0.32 -3.23
N TYR A 213 18.51 0.46 -2.70
CA TYR A 213 18.71 1.85 -2.33
C TYR A 213 17.70 2.27 -1.26
N LYS A 214 18.06 3.17 -0.34
CA LYS A 214 17.11 3.77 0.61
C LYS A 214 17.30 5.27 0.71
N ILE A 215 16.17 5.95 0.83
CA ILE A 215 16.09 7.34 1.27
C ILE A 215 15.34 7.32 2.59
N SER A 216 15.85 7.98 3.62
CA SER A 216 15.14 8.18 4.88
C SER A 216 15.20 9.62 5.32
N ILE A 217 14.11 10.09 5.91
CA ILE A 217 14.01 11.41 6.52
C ILE A 217 13.92 11.21 8.02
N ASP A 218 14.87 11.73 8.78
CA ASP A 218 14.89 11.59 10.24
C ASP A 218 13.87 12.52 10.93
N ILE A 219 13.80 12.42 12.26
CA ILE A 219 12.92 13.24 13.12
C ILE A 219 13.22 14.75 13.07
N ASN A 220 14.43 15.11 12.64
CA ASN A 220 14.90 16.48 12.52
C ASN A 220 14.70 17.00 11.10
N GLY A 221 14.25 16.16 10.16
CA GLY A 221 14.08 16.49 8.76
C GLY A 221 15.36 16.39 7.94
N ASN A 222 16.43 15.79 8.45
CA ASN A 222 17.61 15.50 7.63
C ASN A 222 17.28 14.35 6.68
N ILE A 223 17.67 14.50 5.41
CA ILE A 223 17.52 13.45 4.41
C ILE A 223 18.83 12.67 4.36
N ASP A 224 18.76 11.39 4.69
CA ASP A 224 19.81 10.41 4.48
C ASP A 224 19.54 9.65 3.18
N ASP A 225 20.47 9.74 2.23
CA ASP A 225 20.46 9.09 0.93
C ASP A 225 21.61 8.08 0.78
N ASN A 226 21.99 7.45 1.89
CA ASN A 226 22.96 6.38 1.92
C ASN A 226 22.57 5.25 0.94
N GLY A 227 23.17 5.26 -0.26
CA GLY A 227 23.11 4.19 -1.25
C GLY A 227 23.83 2.91 -0.84
N SER A 228 24.03 2.72 0.48
CA SER A 228 24.63 1.51 1.04
C SER A 228 23.61 0.37 1.00
N LEU A 229 24.11 -0.77 0.53
CA LEU A 229 23.41 -2.05 0.46
C LEU A 229 22.73 -2.33 1.79
N PHE A 230 21.40 -2.22 1.85
CA PHE A 230 20.63 -2.90 2.88
C PHE A 230 20.84 -4.40 2.61
N THR A 231 21.74 -5.04 3.36
CA THR A 231 21.71 -6.48 3.53
C THR A 231 20.51 -6.82 4.40
N SER A 232 19.29 -6.55 3.91
CA SER A 232 18.14 -7.29 4.39
C SER A 232 18.34 -8.70 3.87
N LYS A 233 18.96 -9.54 4.69
CA LYS A 233 18.73 -10.98 4.62
C LYS A 233 17.22 -11.10 4.56
N ALA A 234 16.68 -11.51 3.41
CA ALA A 234 15.30 -11.93 3.32
C ALA A 234 15.23 -13.15 4.25
N THR A 235 14.99 -12.91 5.53
CA THR A 235 14.49 -13.96 6.40
C THR A 235 13.09 -14.15 5.89
N THR A 236 12.96 -15.11 4.99
CA THR A 236 11.73 -15.81 4.72
C THR A 236 11.28 -16.34 6.07
N THR A 237 10.59 -15.51 6.85
CA THR A 237 9.69 -16.04 7.86
C THR A 237 8.57 -16.62 7.03
N THR A 238 8.76 -17.88 6.66
CA THR A 238 7.75 -18.73 6.08
C THR A 238 6.65 -18.87 7.14
N THR A 239 5.80 -17.85 7.27
CA THR A 239 4.39 -18.15 7.44
C THR A 239 4.01 -18.77 6.10
N THR A 240 3.67 -20.04 6.16
CA THR A 240 3.39 -20.92 5.02
C THR A 240 2.33 -20.27 4.12
N LEU A 241 2.77 -19.49 3.13
CA LEU A 241 1.98 -19.15 1.96
C LEU A 241 2.00 -20.37 1.04
N THR A 242 1.28 -21.41 1.42
CA THR A 242 0.91 -22.50 0.51
C THR A 242 -0.20 -21.98 -0.40
N GLY A 243 0.19 -21.24 -1.44
CA GLY A 243 -0.71 -20.76 -2.48
C GLY A 243 0.11 -20.46 -3.72
N ASN A 244 -0.02 -21.32 -4.73
CA ASN A 244 0.80 -21.32 -5.93
C ASN A 244 0.73 -19.97 -6.68
N TYR A 245 1.88 -19.29 -6.68
CA TYR A 245 2.48 -18.48 -7.73
C TYR A 245 1.57 -18.00 -8.88
N TRP A 246 1.37 -16.68 -8.92
CA TRP A 246 0.94 -15.90 -10.08
C TRP A 246 1.60 -16.43 -11.35
N LYS A 247 0.80 -17.15 -12.15
CA LYS A 247 1.24 -17.64 -13.45
C LYS A 247 1.21 -16.46 -14.41
N LYS A 248 2.41 -16.16 -14.93
CA LYS A 248 2.70 -15.34 -16.09
C LYS A 248 1.60 -15.48 -17.16
N ILE A 249 0.94 -14.37 -17.51
CA ILE A 249 0.36 -14.20 -18.86
C ILE A 249 1.48 -13.65 -19.74
#